data_AF-A0A7Y8IRD5-F1
#
_entry.id   AF-A0A7Y8IRD5-F1
#
_cell.length_a   1.000
_cell.length_b   1.000
_cell.length_c   1.000
_cell.angle_alpha   90.00
_cell.angle_beta   90.00
_cell.angle_gamma   90.00
#
_symmetry.space_group_name_H-M   'P 1'
#
loop_
_entity.id
_entity.type
_entity.pdbx_description
1 polymer ?
#
loop_
_entity_poly.entity_id
_entity_poly.type
_entity_poly.pdbx_seq_one_letter_code
_entity_poly.pdbx_strand_id
1 'polypeptide(L)'
;MPANLVPRPLLSWDGFSVRCDLDLLERLAERELPRRVEQLQGVRIAGAGPTLVITLRLAWQGLPAQLVVTATDLRVYRRFLGCRIESLRGPLGVPVPLSMAAALLRRFAQDRVRLDPKDGVLLVDLRPYLPEGVHVGVAAATVTGRVLELELAPGSLAPPA
;
A
#
# COMPACT_ATOMS: atom_id res chain seq x y z
N MET A 1 -18.37 -37.30 -14.67
CA MET A 1 -17.18 -36.54 -14.23
C MET A 1 -17.36 -35.12 -14.72
N PRO A 2 -17.52 -34.11 -13.85
CA PRO A 2 -17.53 -32.73 -14.34
C PRO A 2 -16.16 -32.44 -14.94
N ALA A 3 -16.13 -31.97 -16.19
CA ALA A 3 -14.92 -31.48 -16.80
C ALA A 3 -14.33 -30.41 -15.87
N ASN A 4 -13.07 -30.56 -15.49
CA ASN A 4 -12.30 -29.51 -14.83
C ASN A 4 -12.22 -28.34 -15.83
N LEU A 5 -13.23 -27.46 -15.79
CA LEU A 5 -13.22 -26.18 -16.46
C LEU A 5 -12.17 -25.36 -15.72
N VAL A 6 -10.90 -25.49 -16.12
CA VAL A 6 -9.86 -24.54 -15.75
C VAL A 6 -10.32 -23.23 -16.40
N PRO A 7 -10.76 -22.22 -15.62
CA PRO A 7 -11.26 -20.99 -16.21
C PRO A 7 -10.11 -20.35 -16.99
N ARG A 8 -10.27 -20.27 -18.32
CA ARG A 8 -9.30 -19.58 -19.17
C ARG A 8 -9.39 -18.08 -18.87
N PRO A 9 -8.26 -17.39 -18.68
CA PRO A 9 -8.29 -15.96 -18.44
C PRO A 9 -8.85 -15.24 -19.66
N LEU A 10 -9.64 -14.18 -19.41
CA LEU A 10 -10.11 -13.24 -20.45
C LEU A 10 -8.93 -12.44 -21.02
N LEU A 11 -7.98 -12.10 -20.16
CA LEU A 11 -6.75 -11.37 -20.49
C LEU A 11 -5.60 -11.92 -19.65
N SER A 12 -4.42 -12.06 -20.26
CA SER A 12 -3.16 -12.33 -19.55
C SER A 12 -2.07 -11.39 -20.05
N TRP A 13 -1.16 -11.03 -19.17
CA TRP A 13 0.03 -10.25 -19.52
C TRP A 13 1.26 -10.87 -18.88
N ASP A 14 2.41 -10.61 -19.51
CA ASP A 14 3.72 -11.05 -19.05
C ASP A 14 4.67 -9.85 -19.11
N GLY A 15 4.70 -9.08 -18.01
CA GLY A 15 5.51 -7.87 -17.87
C GLY A 15 4.93 -6.62 -18.54
N PHE A 16 4.54 -5.63 -17.72
CA PHE A 16 4.38 -4.24 -18.16
C PHE A 16 4.66 -3.29 -17.00
N SER A 17 5.02 -2.05 -17.29
CA SER A 17 5.19 -1.02 -16.25
C SER A 17 3.99 -0.09 -16.18
N VAL A 18 3.57 0.22 -14.95
CA VAL A 18 2.58 1.25 -14.65
C VAL A 18 3.31 2.43 -14.05
N ARG A 19 3.10 3.61 -14.62
CA ARG A 19 3.68 4.86 -14.11
C ARG A 19 2.59 5.69 -13.48
N CYS A 20 2.78 5.97 -12.20
CA CYS A 20 1.89 6.81 -11.41
C CYS A 20 2.60 8.12 -11.08
N ASP A 21 1.93 9.23 -11.38
CA ASP A 21 2.40 10.54 -10.92
C ASP A 21 2.11 10.69 -9.41
N LEU A 22 3.14 11.00 -8.64
CA LEU A 22 3.04 11.13 -7.18
C LEU A 22 2.16 12.31 -6.76
N ASP A 23 2.14 13.41 -7.52
CA ASP A 23 1.29 14.56 -7.21
C ASP A 23 -0.19 14.20 -7.44
N LEU A 24 -0.48 13.39 -8.47
CA LEU A 24 -1.84 12.86 -8.67
C LEU A 24 -2.24 11.86 -7.59
N LEU A 25 -1.32 10.98 -7.16
CA LEU A 25 -1.57 10.06 -6.05
C LEU A 25 -1.82 10.80 -4.73
N GLU A 26 -1.05 11.85 -4.45
CA GLU A 26 -1.26 12.72 -3.29
C GLU A 26 -2.64 13.39 -3.34
N ARG A 27 -3.02 14.00 -4.46
CA ARG A 27 -4.35 14.61 -4.62
C ARG A 27 -5.48 13.60 -4.47
N LEU A 28 -5.31 12.38 -4.99
CA LEU A 28 -6.30 11.32 -4.85
C LEU A 28 -6.42 10.88 -3.37
N ALA A 29 -5.28 10.71 -2.70
CA ALA A 29 -5.22 10.39 -1.28
C ALA A 29 -5.88 11.49 -0.43
N GLU A 30 -5.59 12.76 -0.68
CA GLU A 30 -6.19 13.91 0.01
C GLU A 30 -7.71 14.01 -0.24
N ARG A 31 -8.19 13.58 -1.40
CA ARG A 31 -9.63 13.55 -1.69
C ARG A 31 -10.36 12.42 -0.99
N GLU A 32 -9.77 11.23 -0.95
CA GLU A 32 -10.47 10.00 -0.53
C GLU A 32 -10.23 9.60 0.93
N LEU A 33 -9.06 9.90 1.49
CA LEU A 33 -8.71 9.45 2.85
C LEU A 33 -9.40 10.23 3.97
N PRO A 34 -9.62 11.56 3.90
CA PRO A 34 -10.35 12.27 4.95
C PRO A 34 -11.78 11.77 5.17
N ARG A 35 -12.41 11.20 4.13
CA ARG A 35 -13.73 10.54 4.22
C ARG A 35 -13.72 9.26 5.07
N ARG A 36 -12.52 8.69 5.30
CA ARG A 36 -12.32 7.43 6.02
C ARG A 36 -11.60 7.63 7.35
N VAL A 37 -10.81 8.70 7.47
CA VAL A 37 -10.00 9.03 8.64
C VAL A 37 -10.15 10.53 8.91
N GLU A 38 -11.05 10.90 9.82
CA GLU A 38 -11.36 12.29 10.14
C GLU A 38 -10.14 13.08 10.64
N GLN A 39 -9.19 12.40 11.32
CA GLN A 39 -7.99 13.07 11.81
C GLN A 39 -6.99 13.38 10.70
N LEU A 40 -7.14 12.87 9.47
CA LEU A 40 -6.15 13.08 8.42
C LEU A 40 -6.33 14.45 7.76
N GLN A 41 -5.30 15.30 7.89
CA GLN A 41 -5.25 16.65 7.31
C GLN A 41 -4.48 16.71 6.00
N GLY A 42 -3.61 15.74 5.72
CA GLY A 42 -2.85 15.73 4.48
C GLY A 42 -1.94 14.53 4.32
N VAL A 43 -1.58 14.24 3.08
CA VAL A 43 -0.70 13.13 2.70
C VAL A 43 0.33 13.63 1.72
N ARG A 44 1.60 13.31 1.99
CA ARG A 44 2.70 13.55 1.06
C ARG A 44 3.45 12.26 0.81
N ILE A 45 3.78 12.01 -0.44
CA ILE A 45 4.48 10.82 -0.90
C ILE A 45 5.77 11.28 -1.57
N ALA A 46 6.90 10.79 -1.09
CA ALA A 46 8.21 11.00 -1.68
C ALA A 46 8.91 9.66 -1.84
N GLY A 47 10.03 9.64 -2.53
CA GLY A 47 10.81 8.42 -2.67
C GLY A 47 12.06 8.62 -3.52
N ALA A 48 12.91 7.61 -3.50
CA ALA A 48 14.09 7.50 -4.33
C ALA A 48 14.45 6.02 -4.50
N GLY A 49 14.54 5.56 -5.74
CA GLY A 49 14.78 4.15 -6.02
C GLY A 49 13.67 3.27 -5.42
N PRO A 50 13.97 2.17 -4.72
CA PRO A 50 12.96 1.30 -4.13
C PRO A 50 12.32 1.86 -2.85
N THR A 51 12.77 3.02 -2.38
CA THR A 51 12.32 3.61 -1.12
C THR A 51 11.15 4.56 -1.35
N LEU A 52 10.07 4.35 -0.61
CA LEU A 52 8.90 5.22 -0.50
C LEU A 52 8.85 5.84 0.90
N VAL A 53 8.60 7.14 0.96
CA VAL A 53 8.40 7.89 2.19
C VAL A 53 7.01 8.49 2.16
N ILE A 54 6.16 8.04 3.08
CA ILE A 54 4.80 8.55 3.25
C ILE A 54 4.77 9.41 4.50
N THR A 55 4.42 10.68 4.33
CA THR A 55 4.21 11.62 5.43
C THR A 55 2.72 11.90 5.56
N LEU A 56 2.15 11.55 6.71
CA LEU A 56 0.77 11.84 7.07
C LEU A 56 0.74 13.01 8.06
N ARG A 57 -0.11 14.00 7.81
CA ARG A 57 -0.43 15.07 8.76
C ARG A 57 -1.77 14.75 9.41
N LEU A 58 -1.80 14.74 10.73
CA LEU A 58 -2.94 14.31 11.54
C LEU A 58 -3.35 15.41 12.51
N ALA A 59 -4.64 15.55 12.78
CA ALA A 59 -5.22 16.35 13.85
C ALA A 59 -5.42 15.46 15.08
N TRP A 60 -4.44 15.42 15.99
CA TRP A 60 -4.56 14.65 17.21
C TRP A 60 -5.11 15.52 18.33
N GLN A 61 -6.37 15.32 18.73
CA GLN A 61 -7.03 16.10 19.79
C GLN A 61 -6.92 17.63 19.58
N GLY A 62 -6.99 18.08 18.32
CA GLY A 62 -6.87 19.49 17.95
C GLY A 62 -5.42 19.99 17.75
N LEU A 63 -4.41 19.16 18.01
CA LEU A 63 -3.01 19.50 17.77
C LEU A 63 -2.50 18.89 16.44
N PRO A 64 -1.68 19.62 15.67
CA PRO A 64 -1.05 19.09 14.48
C PRO A 64 0.01 18.04 14.87
N ALA A 65 -0.15 16.84 14.33
CA ALA A 65 0.74 15.71 14.49
C ALA A 65 1.25 15.27 13.10
N GLN A 66 2.46 14.74 13.06
CA GLN A 66 3.05 14.21 11.82
C GLN A 66 3.50 12.78 12.04
N LEU A 67 3.15 11.90 11.11
CA LEU A 67 3.65 10.53 11.04
C LEU A 67 4.44 10.37 9.74
N VAL A 68 5.69 9.92 9.85
CA VAL A 68 6.54 9.63 8.70
C VAL A 68 6.82 8.13 8.67
N VAL A 69 6.45 7.50 7.57
CA VAL A 69 6.67 6.08 7.29
C VAL A 69 7.67 5.97 6.16
N THR A 70 8.77 5.27 6.39
CA THR A 70 9.70 4.89 5.32
C THR A 70 9.50 3.41 5.03
N ALA A 71 9.18 3.10 3.78
CA ALA A 71 8.93 1.76 3.31
C ALA A 71 9.77 1.42 2.06
N THR A 72 10.08 0.15 1.90
CA THR A 72 10.84 -0.44 0.81
C THR A 72 10.14 -1.71 0.33
N ASP A 73 10.61 -2.28 -0.78
CA ASP A 73 10.16 -3.58 -1.28
C ASP A 73 8.64 -3.69 -1.44
N LEU A 74 8.02 -2.65 -2.03
CA LEU A 74 6.59 -2.65 -2.31
C LEU A 74 6.28 -3.75 -3.34
N ARG A 75 5.47 -4.72 -2.94
CA ARG A 75 5.06 -5.87 -3.74
C ARG A 75 3.57 -6.08 -3.62
N VAL A 76 2.97 -6.62 -4.68
CA VAL A 76 1.59 -7.10 -4.64
C VAL A 76 1.61 -8.56 -5.00
N TYR A 77 0.95 -9.40 -4.19
CA TYR A 77 0.81 -10.82 -4.47
C TYR A 77 -0.52 -11.34 -3.95
N ARG A 78 -1.26 -12.06 -4.78
CA ARG A 78 -2.58 -12.66 -4.43
C ARG A 78 -3.54 -11.68 -3.74
N ARG A 79 -3.61 -10.43 -4.23
CA ARG A 79 -4.44 -9.35 -3.68
C ARG A 79 -4.02 -8.89 -2.27
N PHE A 80 -2.76 -9.08 -1.89
CA PHE A 80 -2.14 -8.41 -0.75
C PHE A 80 -1.07 -7.45 -1.24
N LEU A 81 -1.08 -6.23 -0.71
CA LEU A 81 0.04 -5.29 -0.81
C LEU A 81 0.98 -5.54 0.35
N GLY A 82 2.21 -5.93 0.06
CA GLY A 82 3.29 -6.05 1.03
C GLY A 82 4.31 -4.94 0.87
N CYS A 83 4.82 -4.44 1.98
CA CYS A 83 6.04 -3.62 1.98
C CYS A 83 6.82 -3.85 3.27
N ARG A 84 8.11 -3.54 3.24
CA ARG A 84 8.95 -3.55 4.42
C ARG A 84 9.05 -2.14 4.97
N ILE A 85 8.81 -1.98 6.26
CA ILE A 85 8.86 -0.71 6.98
C ILE A 85 10.26 -0.58 7.59
N GLU A 86 11.06 0.35 7.04
CA GLU A 86 12.41 0.62 7.55
C GLU A 86 12.39 1.52 8.78
N SER A 87 11.47 2.50 8.80
CA SER A 87 11.35 3.39 9.94
C SER A 87 9.96 3.98 10.06
N LEU A 88 9.56 4.21 11.30
CA LEU A 88 8.34 4.92 11.64
C LEU A 88 8.70 6.03 12.62
N ARG A 89 8.36 7.28 12.28
CA ARG A 89 8.58 8.43 13.15
C ARG A 89 7.24 9.11 13.42
N GLY A 90 6.95 9.32 14.69
CA GLY A 90 5.75 9.97 15.16
C GLY A 90 5.90 11.50 15.23
N PRO A 91 5.00 12.15 15.98
CA PRO A 91 5.03 13.59 16.18
C PRO A 91 6.40 14.05 16.69
N LEU A 92 6.85 15.22 16.24
CA LEU A 92 8.16 15.79 16.58
C LEU A 92 9.38 14.96 16.11
N GLY A 93 9.17 14.00 15.21
CA GLY A 93 10.24 13.18 14.63
C GLY A 93 10.74 12.06 15.55
N VAL A 94 10.04 11.80 16.66
CA VAL A 94 10.38 10.75 17.63
C VAL A 94 10.21 9.37 16.97
N PRO A 95 11.21 8.48 17.02
CA PRO A 95 11.07 7.13 16.49
C PRO A 95 9.98 6.36 17.24
N VAL A 96 9.08 5.74 16.49
CA VAL A 96 7.99 4.92 17.02
C VAL A 96 8.35 3.45 16.87
N PRO A 97 8.36 2.67 17.97
CA PRO A 97 8.57 1.23 17.89
C PRO A 97 7.51 0.56 17.01
N LEU A 98 7.94 -0.33 16.11
CA LEU A 98 7.01 -1.09 15.25
C LEU A 98 6.05 -1.95 16.05
N SER A 99 6.44 -2.41 17.24
CA SER A 99 5.55 -3.11 18.18
C SER A 99 4.37 -2.26 18.62
N MET A 100 4.59 -0.96 18.88
CA MET A 100 3.54 -0.02 19.22
C MET A 100 2.61 0.22 18.02
N ALA A 101 3.18 0.41 16.83
CA ALA A 101 2.41 0.54 15.59
C ALA A 101 1.56 -0.70 15.30
N ALA A 102 2.13 -1.89 15.49
CA ALA A 102 1.43 -3.16 15.30
C ALA A 102 0.27 -3.31 16.29
N ALA A 103 0.45 -2.91 17.55
CA ALA A 103 -0.61 -2.91 18.55
C ALA A 103 -1.77 -1.96 18.18
N LEU A 104 -1.45 -0.77 17.66
CA LEU A 104 -2.45 0.19 17.18
C LEU A 104 -3.19 -0.34 15.94
N LEU A 105 -2.46 -0.88 14.95
CA LEU A 105 -3.07 -1.45 13.75
C LEU A 105 -3.98 -2.64 14.08
N ARG A 106 -3.58 -3.49 15.04
CA ARG A 106 -4.43 -4.56 15.60
C ARG A 106 -5.63 -4.04 16.38
N ARG A 107 -5.72 -2.76 16.71
CA ARG A 107 -6.92 -2.20 17.36
C ARG A 107 -7.87 -1.58 16.35
N PHE A 108 -7.34 -0.93 15.33
CA PHE A 108 -8.13 -0.09 14.41
C PHE A 108 -8.37 -0.73 13.03
N ALA A 109 -7.58 -1.72 12.63
CA ALA A 109 -7.58 -2.27 11.26
C ALA A 109 -7.41 -3.79 11.20
N GLN A 110 -7.92 -4.52 12.20
CA GLN A 110 -7.70 -5.96 12.43
C GLN A 110 -7.80 -6.83 11.18
N ASP A 111 -8.80 -6.58 10.33
CA ASP A 111 -9.11 -7.45 9.20
C ASP A 111 -8.41 -7.05 7.90
N ARG A 112 -7.81 -5.85 7.86
CA ARG A 112 -7.30 -5.27 6.61
C ARG A 112 -5.80 -5.04 6.61
N VAL A 113 -5.18 -4.91 7.78
CA VAL A 113 -3.77 -4.58 7.89
C VAL A 113 -3.09 -5.49 8.92
N ARG A 114 -1.98 -6.11 8.54
CA ARG A 114 -1.14 -6.92 9.43
C ARG A 114 0.27 -6.37 9.39
N LEU A 115 0.83 -6.04 10.56
CA LEU A 115 2.23 -5.64 10.70
C LEU A 115 2.95 -6.69 11.53
N ASP A 116 4.00 -7.28 10.96
CA ASP A 116 4.97 -8.06 11.72
C ASP A 116 6.07 -7.13 12.23
N PRO A 117 6.13 -6.87 13.55
CA PRO A 117 7.13 -5.96 14.11
C PRO A 117 8.54 -6.57 14.15
N LYS A 118 8.70 -7.89 13.99
CA LYS A 118 10.03 -8.54 13.98
C LYS A 118 10.71 -8.35 12.64
N ASP A 119 9.98 -8.59 11.57
CA ASP A 119 10.49 -8.52 10.20
C ASP A 119 10.23 -7.15 9.53
N GLY A 120 9.45 -6.28 10.18
CA GLY A 120 9.05 -4.98 9.65
C GLY A 120 8.08 -5.09 8.47
N VAL A 121 7.45 -6.23 8.25
CA VAL A 121 6.60 -6.46 7.08
C VAL A 121 5.18 -5.99 7.36
N LEU A 122 4.71 -5.04 6.54
CA LEU A 122 3.32 -4.59 6.51
C LEU A 122 2.59 -5.28 5.35
N LEU A 123 1.47 -5.91 5.64
CA LEU A 123 0.56 -6.51 4.67
C LEU A 123 -0.79 -5.79 4.73
N VAL A 124 -1.27 -5.32 3.59
CA VAL A 124 -2.59 -4.72 3.42
C VAL A 124 -3.42 -5.59 2.50
N ASP A 125 -4.60 -5.97 2.95
CA ASP A 125 -5.56 -6.74 2.17
C ASP A 125 -6.22 -5.85 1.11
N LEU A 126 -6.00 -6.21 -0.17
CA LEU A 126 -6.56 -5.49 -1.32
C LEU A 126 -7.86 -6.11 -1.84
N ARG A 127 -8.37 -7.21 -1.26
CA ARG A 127 -9.64 -7.82 -1.69
C ARG A 127 -10.81 -6.82 -1.78
N PRO A 128 -10.96 -5.82 -0.88
CA PRO A 128 -12.03 -4.83 -1.01
C PRO A 128 -11.86 -3.84 -2.17
N TYR A 129 -10.67 -3.79 -2.79
CA TYR A 129 -10.30 -2.80 -3.81
C TYR A 129 -10.05 -3.43 -5.19
N LEU A 130 -9.73 -4.72 -5.22
CA LEU A 130 -9.49 -5.46 -6.45
C LEU A 130 -10.70 -6.33 -6.79
N PRO A 131 -11.19 -6.28 -8.05
CA PRO A 131 -12.27 -7.16 -8.49
C PRO A 131 -11.91 -8.64 -8.29
N GLU A 132 -12.93 -9.46 -8.06
CA GLU A 132 -12.75 -10.91 -8.14
C GLU A 132 -12.32 -11.32 -9.55
N GLY A 133 -11.45 -12.33 -9.64
CA GLY A 133 -10.86 -12.76 -10.91
C GLY A 133 -9.64 -11.93 -11.37
N VAL A 134 -9.30 -10.82 -10.71
CA VAL A 134 -8.07 -10.07 -10.99
C VAL A 134 -6.87 -10.65 -10.23
N HIS A 135 -5.89 -11.12 -10.99
CA HIS A 135 -4.59 -11.55 -10.51
C HIS A 135 -3.52 -10.56 -11.00
N VAL A 136 -3.20 -9.58 -10.16
CA VAL A 136 -2.10 -8.64 -10.40
C VAL A 136 -1.01 -8.89 -9.37
N GLY A 137 0.24 -8.88 -9.84
CA GLY A 137 1.41 -8.84 -8.99
C GLY A 137 2.26 -7.63 -9.31
N VAL A 138 2.88 -7.04 -8.29
CA VAL A 138 3.92 -6.00 -8.44
C VAL A 138 5.23 -6.67 -8.00
N ALA A 139 6.18 -6.77 -8.92
CA ALA A 139 7.49 -7.38 -8.69
C ALA A 139 8.46 -6.37 -8.06
N ALA A 140 8.42 -5.12 -8.53
CA ALA A 140 9.23 -4.04 -8.03
C ALA A 140 8.48 -2.71 -8.14
N ALA A 141 8.88 -1.75 -7.31
CA ALA A 141 8.40 -0.39 -7.32
C ALA A 141 9.60 0.55 -7.20
N THR A 142 9.71 1.51 -8.11
CA THR A 142 10.84 2.44 -8.17
C THR A 142 10.33 3.86 -8.31
N VAL A 143 10.87 4.77 -7.51
CA VAL A 143 10.57 6.20 -7.59
C VAL A 143 11.71 6.94 -8.26
N THR A 144 11.39 7.64 -9.34
CA THR A 144 12.30 8.51 -10.09
C THR A 144 11.67 9.89 -10.24
N GLY A 145 12.20 10.89 -9.53
CA GLY A 145 11.60 12.22 -9.48
C GLY A 145 10.22 12.20 -8.81
N ARG A 146 9.17 12.60 -9.54
CA ARG A 146 7.77 12.57 -9.09
C ARG A 146 6.96 11.41 -9.70
N VAL A 147 7.64 10.41 -10.26
CA VAL A 147 6.99 9.24 -10.86
C VAL A 147 7.31 8.00 -10.03
N LEU A 148 6.26 7.27 -9.68
CA LEU A 148 6.32 5.91 -9.15
C LEU A 148 6.09 4.93 -10.30
N GLU A 149 7.12 4.19 -10.67
CA GLU A 149 7.05 3.11 -11.64
C GLU A 149 6.85 1.78 -10.91
N LEU A 150 5.79 1.07 -11.28
CA LEU A 150 5.46 -0.26 -10.78
C LEU A 150 5.72 -1.27 -11.88
N GLU A 151 6.64 -2.19 -11.65
CA GLU A 151 6.88 -3.33 -12.55
C GLU A 151 5.91 -4.45 -12.20
N LEU A 152 5.02 -4.77 -13.12
CA LEU A 152 4.04 -5.80 -12.89
C LEU A 152 4.59 -7.18 -13.25
N ALA A 153 4.37 -8.10 -12.33
CA ALA A 153 4.57 -9.52 -12.56
C ALA A 153 3.50 -10.07 -13.52
N PRO A 154 3.70 -11.29 -14.07
CA PRO A 154 2.67 -11.96 -14.84
C PRO A 154 1.35 -12.02 -14.09
N GLY A 155 0.27 -11.77 -14.81
CA GLY A 155 -1.05 -11.69 -14.22
C GLY A 155 -2.16 -11.95 -15.21
N SER A 156 -3.37 -11.99 -14.68
CA SER A 156 -4.54 -12.34 -15.46
C SER A 156 -5.82 -11.71 -14.93
N LEU A 157 -6.81 -11.63 -15.81
CA LEU A 157 -8.19 -11.32 -15.49
C LEU A 157 -9.05 -12.51 -15.89
N ALA A 158 -9.78 -13.08 -14.94
CA ALA A 158 -10.81 -14.09 -15.17
C ALA A 158 -12.19 -13.48 -14.95
N PRO A 159 -13.25 -14.04 -15.56
CA PRO A 159 -14.61 -13.61 -15.25
C PRO A 159 -14.91 -13.90 -13.77
N PRO A 160 -15.70 -13.05 -13.09
CA PRO A 160 -16.21 -13.36 -11.75
C PRO A 160 -17.02 -14.67 -11.80
N ALA A 161 -16.88 -15.49 -10.77
CA ALA A 161 -17.55 -16.79 -10.66
C ALA A 161 -19.04 -16.64 -10.27
#